data_AF-A0A3Q1G556-F1
#
_entry.id   AF-A0A3Q1G556-F1
#
_cell.length_a   1.000
_cell.length_b   1.000
_cell.length_c   1.000
_cell.angle_alpha   90.00
_cell.angle_beta   90.00
_cell.angle_gamma   90.00
#
_symmetry.space_group_name_H-M   'P 1'
#
loop_
_entity.id
_entity.type
_entity.pdbx_description
1 polymer ?
#
loop_
_entity_poly.entity_id
_entity_poly.type
_entity_poly.pdbx_seq_one_letter_code
_entity_poly.pdbx_strand_id
1 'polypeptide(L)' 'MGGLIIDVDVRSRENNSAHRTKEINPEHLIVRRGQSFSIILQLSNSLRTEAFFKFTIQH' A
#
# COMPACT_ATOMS: atom_id res chain seq x y z
N MET A 1 17.05 -17.02 3.39
CA MET A 1 17.09 -15.72 2.72
C MET A 1 15.77 -15.02 2.98
N GLY A 2 15.69 -14.14 3.98
CA GLY A 2 14.46 -13.39 4.30
C GLY A 2 14.49 -12.01 3.67
N GLY A 3 13.43 -11.61 2.97
CA GLY A 3 13.29 -10.27 2.42
C GLY A 3 13.07 -9.23 3.53
N LEU A 4 13.45 -7.97 3.26
CA LEU A 4 13.29 -6.85 4.19
C LEU A 4 11.82 -6.56 4.54
N ILE A 5 10.91 -6.80 3.60
CA ILE A 5 9.47 -6.60 3.75
C ILE A 5 8.87 -7.94 4.20
N ILE A 6 8.23 -7.93 5.37
CA ILE A 6 7.50 -9.08 5.93
C ILE A 6 6.08 -9.09 5.39
N ASP A 7 5.44 -7.93 5.37
CA ASP A 7 4.03 -7.80 5.03
C ASP A 7 3.72 -6.45 4.37
N VAL A 8 2.63 -6.42 3.61
CA VAL A 8 2.12 -5.24 2.92
C VAL A 8 0.62 -5.14 3.16
N ASP A 9 0.22 -4.11 3.91
CA ASP A 9 -1.19 -3.74 4.04
C ASP A 9 -1.50 -2.59 3.08
N VAL A 10 -2.32 -2.88 2.08
CA VAL A 10 -2.79 -1.91 1.08
C VAL A 10 -3.98 -1.07 1.56
N ARG A 11 -4.40 -1.25 2.82
CA ARG A 11 -5.45 -0.49 3.50
C ARG A 11 -6.72 -0.34 2.67
N SER A 12 -7.18 -1.44 2.06
CA SER A 12 -8.29 -1.43 1.11
C SER A 12 -9.53 -0.77 1.71
N ARG A 13 -9.86 -1.04 2.98
CA ARG A 13 -11.07 -0.50 3.61
C ARG A 13 -11.05 1.03 3.70
N GLU A 14 -9.96 1.62 4.19
CA GLU A 14 -9.83 3.07 4.37
C GLU A 14 -9.63 3.77 3.04
N ASN A 15 -8.78 3.22 2.17
CA ASN A 15 -8.57 3.78 0.84
C ASN A 15 -9.87 3.75 0.03
N ASN A 16 -10.60 2.62 0.01
CA ASN A 16 -11.86 2.56 -0.73
C ASN A 16 -12.94 3.48 -0.16
N SER A 17 -12.96 3.67 1.17
CA SER A 17 -13.85 4.65 1.80
C SER A 17 -13.50 6.08 1.38
N ALA A 18 -12.22 6.46 1.43
CA ALA A 18 -11.76 7.79 1.04
C ALA A 18 -11.96 8.09 -0.45
N HIS A 19 -11.83 7.06 -1.30
CA HIS A 19 -11.99 7.16 -2.75
C HIS A 19 -13.43 6.96 -3.24
N ARG A 20 -14.38 6.73 -2.32
CA ARG A 20 -15.80 6.46 -2.63
C ARG A 20 -15.96 5.30 -3.64
N THR A 21 -15.30 4.19 -3.32
CA THR A 21 -15.27 2.94 -4.10
C THR A 21 -15.56 1.70 -3.26
N LYS A 22 -15.82 1.86 -1.95
CA LYS A 22 -16.11 0.77 -1.01
C LYS A 22 -17.21 -0.20 -1.48
N GLU A 23 -18.19 0.30 -2.21
CA GLU A 23 -19.35 -0.48 -2.66
C GLU A 23 -19.09 -1.25 -3.97
N ILE A 24 -17.95 -1.00 -4.64
CA ILE A 24 -17.59 -1.67 -5.90
C ILE A 24 -17.04 -3.06 -5.61
N ASN A 25 -16.04 -3.13 -4.72
CA ASN A 25 -15.47 -4.37 -4.22
C ASN A 25 -14.73 -4.08 -2.89
N PRO A 26 -15.20 -4.60 -1.75
CA PRO A 26 -14.58 -4.31 -0.46
C PRO A 26 -13.25 -5.05 -0.23
N GLU A 27 -12.99 -6.14 -0.95
CA GLU A 27 -11.79 -6.96 -0.79
C GLU A 27 -10.59 -6.41 -1.59
N HIS A 28 -10.86 -5.72 -2.69
CA HIS A 28 -9.81 -5.18 -3.56
C HIS A 28 -9.61 -3.68 -3.34
N LEU A 29 -8.34 -3.23 -3.37
CA LEU A 29 -8.04 -1.80 -3.41
C LEU A 29 -8.49 -1.20 -4.75
N ILE A 30 -9.44 -0.27 -4.72
CA ILE A 30 -9.92 0.47 -5.88
C ILE A 30 -9.78 1.96 -5.59
N VAL A 31 -8.86 2.62 -6.28
CA VAL A 31 -8.57 4.05 -6.12
C VAL A 31 -8.94 4.84 -7.36
N ARG A 32 -9.19 6.14 -7.18
CA ARG A 32 -9.42 7.11 -8.25
C ARG A 32 -8.15 7.91 -8.50
N ARG A 33 -7.86 8.15 -9.78
CA ARG A 33 -6.72 8.98 -10.22
C ARG A 33 -6.80 10.39 -9.60
N GLY A 34 -5.64 10.99 -9.33
CA GLY A 34 -5.53 12.36 -8.80
C GLY A 34 -5.82 12.47 -7.30
N GLN A 35 -6.14 11.37 -6.61
CA GLN A 35 -6.32 11.33 -5.18
C GLN A 35 -5.26 10.40 -4.55
N SER A 36 -4.64 10.84 -3.46
CA SER A 36 -3.65 10.03 -2.74
C SER A 36 -4.30 8.83 -2.04
N PHE A 37 -3.50 7.79 -1.81
CA PHE A 37 -3.88 6.62 -1.02
C PHE A 37 -2.67 6.21 -0.16
N SER A 38 -2.88 5.36 0.84
CA SER A 38 -1.84 4.95 1.77
C SER A 38 -1.64 3.44 1.77
N ILE A 39 -0.39 3.02 1.94
CA ILE A 39 -0.02 1.62 2.16
C ILE A 39 0.89 1.55 3.37
N ILE A 40 0.92 0.42 4.05
CA ILE A 40 1.82 0.15 5.17
C ILE A 40 2.72 -1.01 4.79
N LEU A 41 4.04 -0.81 4.93
CA LEU A 41 5.04 -1.85 4.78
C LEU A 41 5.51 -2.28 6.16
N GLN A 42 5.36 -3.55 6.49
CA GLN A 42 5.95 -4.12 7.70
C GLN A 42 7.36 -4.63 7.36
N LEU A 43 8.35 -4.17 8.10
CA LEU A 43 9.76 -4.50 7.86
C LEU A 43 10.29 -5.44 8.94
N SER A 44 11.20 -6.33 8.57
CA SER A 44 11.81 -7.31 9.48
C SER A 44 12.74 -6.70 10.52
N ASN A 45 13.21 -5.50 10.26
CA ASN A 45 14.16 -4.80 11.08
C ASN A 45 14.02 -3.30 10.86
N SER A 46 14.55 -2.52 11.80
CA SER A 46 14.66 -1.08 11.63
C SER A 46 15.41 -0.73 10.35
N LEU A 47 14.95 0.33 9.69
CA LEU A 47 15.62 0.89 8.53
C LEU A 47 16.97 1.44 8.94
N ARG A 48 18.01 1.04 8.21
CA ARG A 48 19.28 1.78 8.25
C ARG A 48 19.05 3.14 7.61
N THR A 49 19.83 4.14 8.01
CA THR A 49 19.71 5.54 7.62
C THR A 49 19.78 5.82 6.11
N GLU A 50 20.14 4.82 5.29
CA GLU A 50 20.30 4.93 3.83
C GLU A 50 19.42 3.95 3.03
N ALA A 51 18.29 3.51 3.58
CA ALA A 51 17.38 2.64 2.83
C ALA A 51 16.56 3.42 1.78
N PHE A 52 16.51 2.90 0.55
CA PHE A 52 15.71 3.46 -0.54
C PHE A 52 14.53 2.56 -0.88
N PHE A 53 13.36 3.16 -1.04
CA PHE A 53 12.16 2.48 -1.54
C PHE A 53 11.80 3.03 -2.91
N LYS A 54 11.65 2.13 -3.89
CA LYS A 54 11.16 2.47 -5.22
C LYS A 54 9.84 1.74 -5.46
N PHE A 55 8.78 2.50 -5.61
CA PHE A 55 7.47 1.98 -5.99
C PHE A 55 7.34 2.08 -7.51
N THR A 56 6.93 0.99 -8.16
CA THR A 56 6.71 0.94 -9.60
C THR A 56 5.29 0.46 -9.85
N ILE A 57 4.56 1.17 -10.71
CA ILE A 57 3.26 0.74 -11.20
C ILE A 57 3.48 0.16 -12.61
N GLN A 58 2.96 -1.04 -12.84
CA GLN A 58 2.97 -1.68 -14.16
C GLN A 58 1.53 -1.72 -14.69
N HIS A 59 1.39 -1.52 -15.99
CA HIS A 59 0.13 -1.56 -16.73
C HIS A 59 0.00 -2.86 -17.52
#